data_AF-A0A973F635-F1
#
_entry.id   AF-A0A973F635-F1
#
_cell.length_a   1.000
_cell.length_b   1.000
_cell.length_c   1.000
_cell.angle_alpha   90.00
_cell.angle_beta   90.00
_cell.angle_gamma   90.00
#
_symmetry.space_group_name_H-M   'P 1'
#
loop_
_entity.id
_entity.type
_entity.pdbx_description
1 polymer ?
#
loop_
_entity_poly.entity_id
_entity_poly.type
_entity_poly.pdbx_seq_one_letter_code
_entity_poly.pdbx_strand_id
1 'polypeptide(L)'
;MSKDQPSTPPQISPYLFPLLLAGFGIWCFYDGWLSTAPGMQEHLLFNRIGSAVLLPWSIIDFYRTRKFEKQEQTAQQSEQSD
;
A
#
# COMPACT_ATOMS: atom_id res chain seq x y z
N MET A 1 -16.70 10.27 37.66
CA MET A 1 -15.32 9.92 37.27
C MET A 1 -15.44 9.05 36.01
N SER A 2 -15.47 9.66 34.84
CA SER A 2 -15.56 8.91 33.57
C SER A 2 -14.16 8.42 33.25
N LYS A 3 -14.02 7.09 33.14
CA LYS A 3 -12.76 6.39 32.93
C LYS A 3 -12.34 6.64 31.48
N ASP A 4 -11.31 7.44 31.26
CA ASP A 4 -10.65 7.59 29.96
C ASP A 4 -10.21 6.19 29.49
N GLN A 5 -10.95 5.62 28.54
CA GLN A 5 -10.49 4.45 27.81
C GLN A 5 -9.31 4.92 26.97
N PRO A 6 -8.12 4.29 27.05
CA PRO A 6 -7.05 4.63 26.13
C PRO A 6 -7.58 4.41 24.73
N SER A 7 -7.77 5.50 23.98
CA SER A 7 -8.20 5.47 22.59
C SER A 7 -7.15 4.67 21.83
N THR A 8 -7.40 3.38 21.66
CA THR A 8 -6.53 2.52 20.86
C THR A 8 -6.47 3.21 19.51
N PRO A 9 -5.27 3.64 19.06
CA PRO A 9 -5.17 4.38 17.82
C PRO A 9 -5.79 3.51 16.72
N PRO A 10 -6.59 4.10 15.80
CA PRO A 10 -7.23 3.33 14.75
C PRO A 10 -6.17 2.54 14.01
N GLN A 11 -6.22 1.21 14.15
CA GLN A 11 -5.32 0.26 13.52
C GLN A 11 -5.67 0.23 12.02
N ILE A 12 -5.19 1.22 11.28
CA ILE A 12 -5.28 1.22 9.82
C ILE A 12 -4.51 -0.01 9.33
N SER A 13 -5.15 -0.85 8.53
CA SER A 13 -4.52 -2.05 7.98
C SER A 13 -3.21 -1.65 7.29
N PRO A 14 -2.06 -2.23 7.67
CA PRO A 14 -0.76 -1.83 7.14
C PRO A 14 -0.62 -2.19 5.65
N TYR A 15 -1.57 -2.96 5.11
CA TYR A 15 -1.69 -3.29 3.69
C TYR A 15 -2.52 -2.30 2.88
N LEU A 16 -3.23 -1.37 3.52
CA LEU A 16 -4.11 -0.43 2.80
C LEU A 16 -3.30 0.43 1.83
N PHE A 17 -2.15 0.93 2.27
CA PHE A 17 -1.26 1.73 1.43
C PHE A 17 -0.71 0.95 0.22
N PRO A 18 -0.02 -0.20 0.38
CA PRO A 18 0.49 -0.95 -0.76
C PRO A 18 -0.63 -1.46 -1.68
N LEU A 19 -1.82 -1.77 -1.15
CA LEU A 19 -2.98 -2.16 -1.96
C LEU A 19 -3.48 -1.02 -2.85
N LEU A 20 -3.64 0.19 -2.28
CA LEU A 20 -4.00 1.38 -3.05
C LEU A 20 -2.95 1.69 -4.11
N LEU A 21 -1.67 1.58 -3.74
CA LEU A 21 -0.56 1.84 -4.64
C LEU A 21 -0.50 0.85 -5.81
N ALA A 22 -0.76 -0.44 -5.53
CA ALA A 22 -0.86 -1.48 -6.56
C ALA A 22 -2.06 -1.23 -7.48
N GLY A 23 -3.24 -0.90 -6.91
CA GLY A 23 -4.44 -0.59 -7.68
C GLY A 23 -4.23 0.60 -8.62
N PHE A 24 -3.66 1.70 -8.11
CA PHE A 24 -3.31 2.87 -8.93
C PHE A 24 -2.23 2.53 -9.97
N GLY A 25 -1.21 1.75 -9.62
CA GLY A 25 -0.17 1.34 -10.56
C GLY A 25 -0.70 0.51 -11.72
N ILE A 26 -1.59 -0.44 -11.45
CA ILE A 26 -2.27 -1.27 -12.46
C ILE A 26 -3.19 -0.40 -13.32
N TRP A 27 -3.93 0.53 -12.72
CA TRP A 27 -4.77 1.48 -13.45
C TRP A 27 -3.94 2.33 -14.42
N CYS A 28 -2.85 2.94 -13.94
CA CYS A 28 -1.92 3.70 -14.76
C CYS A 28 -1.27 2.85 -15.86
N PHE A 29 -1.02 1.57 -15.61
CA PHE A 29 -0.50 0.66 -16.63
C PHE A 29 -1.54 0.44 -17.74
N TYR A 30 -2.79 0.14 -17.37
CA TYR A 30 -3.88 -0.04 -18.31
C TYR A 30 -4.08 1.22 -19.15
N ASP A 31 -4.10 2.38 -18.51
CA ASP A 31 -4.37 3.65 -19.18
C ASP A 31 -3.18 4.19 -19.99
N GLY A 32 -1.95 3.84 -19.62
CA GLY A 32 -0.73 4.25 -20.34
C GLY A 32 -0.27 3.31 -21.46
N TRP A 33 -0.77 2.07 -21.51
CA TRP A 33 -0.34 1.06 -22.49
C TRP A 33 -1.49 0.39 -23.26
N LEU A 34 -2.63 0.13 -22.61
CA LEU A 34 -3.76 -0.59 -23.21
C LEU A 34 -4.84 0.37 -23.74
N SER A 35 -5.01 1.54 -23.12
CA SER A 35 -5.95 2.57 -23.56
C SER A 35 -5.41 3.33 -24.80
N THR A 36 -6.26 3.48 -25.82
CA THR A 36 -5.97 4.20 -27.07
C THR A 36 -6.86 5.42 -27.27
N ALA A 37 -7.52 5.89 -26.21
CA ALA A 37 -8.40 7.04 -26.26
C ALA A 37 -7.62 8.32 -26.63
N PRO A 38 -8.05 9.09 -27.66
CA PRO A 38 -7.30 10.25 -28.15
C PRO A 38 -7.19 11.39 -27.12
N GLY A 39 -8.13 11.49 -26.17
CA GLY A 39 -8.09 12.47 -25.08
C GLY A 39 -7.09 12.15 -23.96
N MET A 40 -6.53 10.94 -23.93
CA MET A 40 -5.60 10.52 -22.87
C MET A 40 -4.12 10.63 -23.29
N GLN A 41 -3.85 11.17 -24.48
CA GLN A 41 -2.47 11.37 -24.96
C GLN A 41 -1.68 12.37 -24.11
N GLU A 42 -2.35 13.35 -23.49
CA GLU A 42 -1.70 14.34 -22.62
C GLU A 42 -1.18 13.71 -21.32
N HIS A 43 -1.89 12.71 -20.79
CA HIS A 43 -1.53 12.03 -19.55
C HIS A 43 -0.82 10.69 -19.78
N LEU A 44 -0.55 10.34 -21.04
CA LEU A 44 0.02 9.05 -21.42
C LEU A 44 1.43 8.86 -20.83
N LEU A 45 2.26 9.91 -20.83
CA LEU A 45 3.57 9.90 -20.17
C LEU A 45 3.46 9.78 -18.65
N PHE A 46 2.50 10.49 -18.03
CA PHE A 46 2.26 10.42 -16.60
C PHE A 46 1.82 9.01 -16.17
N ASN A 47 0.89 8.40 -16.90
CA ASN A 47 0.41 7.04 -16.65
C ASN A 47 1.52 6.00 -16.84
N ARG A 48 2.38 6.16 -17.86
CA ARG A 48 3.53 5.26 -18.06
C ARG A 48 4.55 5.35 -16.93
N ILE A 49 4.98 6.55 -16.57
CA ILE A 49 5.94 6.78 -15.47
C ILE A 49 5.32 6.34 -14.14
N GLY A 50 4.06 6.71 -13.90
CA GLY A 50 3.29 6.32 -12.73
C GLY A 50 3.22 4.80 -12.60
N SER A 51 2.91 4.07 -13.67
CA SER A 51 2.92 2.60 -13.64
C SER A 51 4.31 2.04 -13.35
N ALA A 52 5.36 2.59 -13.97
CA ALA A 52 6.73 2.14 -13.80
C ALA A 52 7.29 2.39 -12.39
N VAL A 53 6.78 3.38 -11.66
CA VAL A 53 7.20 3.70 -10.29
C VAL A 53 6.28 3.03 -9.25
N LEU A 54 4.96 3.17 -9.40
CA LEU A 54 3.98 2.68 -8.42
C LEU A 54 3.95 1.16 -8.32
N LEU A 55 4.07 0.42 -9.43
CA LEU A 55 4.06 -1.04 -9.39
C LEU A 55 5.27 -1.59 -8.61
N PRO A 56 6.53 -1.26 -8.95
CA PRO A 56 7.68 -1.72 -8.17
C PRO A 56 7.64 -1.23 -6.73
N TRP A 57 7.21 0.02 -6.49
CA TRP A 57 7.11 0.54 -5.13
C TRP A 57 6.08 -0.21 -4.29
N SER A 58 4.92 -0.54 -4.87
CA SER A 58 3.87 -1.30 -4.19
C SER A 58 4.36 -2.69 -3.76
N ILE A 59 5.18 -3.33 -4.61
CA ILE A 59 5.79 -4.61 -4.32
C ILE A 59 6.78 -4.48 -3.15
N ILE A 60 7.66 -3.48 -3.19
CA ILE A 60 8.65 -3.24 -2.12
C ILE A 60 7.95 -2.99 -0.78
N ASP A 61 6.95 -2.11 -0.76
CA ASP A 61 6.21 -1.80 0.46
C ASP A 61 5.42 -2.99 0.98
N PHE A 62 4.81 -3.79 0.11
CA PHE A 62 4.16 -5.03 0.52
C PHE A 62 5.12 -5.99 1.23
N TYR A 63 6.33 -6.17 0.71
CA TYR A 63 7.35 -7.00 1.36
C TYR A 63 7.84 -6.41 2.68
N ARG A 64 7.99 -5.08 2.77
CA ARG A 64 8.37 -4.40 4.01
C ARG A 64 7.28 -4.59 5.07
N THR A 65 6.03 -4.32 4.74
CA THR A 65 4.88 -4.52 5.63
C THR A 65 4.81 -5.96 6.13
N ARG A 66 4.93 -6.95 5.23
CA ARG A 66 4.93 -8.36 5.61
C ARG A 66 6.08 -8.74 6.55
N LYS A 67 7.24 -8.09 6.41
CA LYS A 67 8.40 -8.29 7.31
C LYS A 67 8.16 -7.65 8.68
N PHE A 68 7.48 -6.52 8.75
CA PHE A 68 7.12 -5.86 10.02
C PHE A 68 6.07 -6.66 10.80
N GLU A 69 5.01 -7.13 10.14
CA GLU A 69 4.01 -7.98 10.81
C GLU A 69 4.60 -9.25 11.40
N LYS A 70 5.54 -9.91 10.70
CA LYS A 70 6.23 -11.09 11.24
C LYS A 70 7.05 -10.77 12.50
N GLN A 71 7.65 -9.59 12.57
CA GLN A 71 8.43 -9.17 13.74
C GLN A 71 7.51 -8.81 14.90
N GLU A 72 6.40 -8.13 14.65
CA GLU A 72 5.39 -7.79 15.67
C GLU A 72 4.72 -9.05 16.25
N GLN A 73 4.35 -10.01 15.40
CA GLN A 73 3.79 -11.29 15.88
C GLN A 73 4.77 -12.06 16.76
N THR A 74 6.06 -12.06 16.41
CA THR A 74 7.10 -12.73 17.20
C THR A 74 7.33 -12.03 18.53
N ALA A 75 7.36 -10.69 18.55
CA ALA A 75 7.55 -9.89 19.77
C ALA A 75 6.36 -10.03 20.75
N GLN A 76 5.13 -9.96 20.23
CA GLN A 76 3.92 -10.16 21.04
C GLN A 76 3.86 -11.57 21.65
N GLN A 77 4.32 -12.59 20.92
CA GLN A 77 4.33 -13.96 21.41
C GLN A 77 5.38 -14.20 22.51
N SER A 78 6.53 -13.49 22.48
CA SER A 78 7.53 -13.55 23.55
C SER A 78 7.08 -12.83 24.83
N GLU A 79 6.43 -11.66 24.72
CA GLU A 79 5.94 -10.91 25.89
C GLU A 79 4.75 -11.58 26.59
N GLN A 80 4.01 -12.44 25.88
CA GLN A 80 2.85 -13.16 26.43
C GLN A 80 3.23 -14.52 27.05
N SER A 81 4.50 -14.92 26.96
CA SER A 81 5.03 -16.20 27.49
C SER A 81 5.91 -16.05 28.74
N ASP A 82 6.12 -14.82 29.23
CA ASP A 82 6.73 -14.48 30.52
C ASP A 82 5.67 -14.05 31.55
#